data_AF-A0A951CJ95-F1
#
_entry.id   AF-A0A951CJ95-F1
#
_cell.length_a   1.000
_cell.length_b   1.000
_cell.length_c   1.000
_cell.angle_alpha   90.00
_cell.angle_beta   90.00
_cell.angle_gamma   90.00
#
_symmetry.space_group_name_H-M   'P 1'
#
loop_
_entity.id
_entity.type
_entity.pdbx_description
1 polymer ?
#
loop_
_entity_poly.entity_id
_entity_poly.type
_entity_poly.pdbx_seq_one_letter_code
_entity_poly.pdbx_strand_id
1 'polypeptide(L)'
;MPDVHGHAKGEHRPYTEERPIAYSARMLFLWFYHACRRQSPRFLMVADHANYLTFEDPGAVNTVRRALKLAEAGDLLGAAETAGVDIMHAAAVSEGLRRGMRFSIGAEVDNDPRARPDAQNIVDAMRPDGIIRSVHFVAITHPEKGADWLWPFDNEEFSSLHEIVPADKLWELDIAKLLDDLEKLPTNVVGHFYAPATFGRWPAQKKLEEYEDRMLDVAHRRGLAVEINTRFLYRNHPEERRKKYLEANARLIRKAKARGVGIAIGSDAHSPKDQGNAFDVVIKMLDDAHVNELVFPVAGRLARVALRATREHLEAQAQAHRQPSVPGSSITGFSRAELGLPEEIEAATTRSGGRTARETGPKKRPADSTRTSKRPAASPAAPSTSRRSAESSTSASKAKASRTSKPAAVPDKKKKKTPKPPAKRPVASARKSSPPRPPLRKKKTQAKKAPARKKTVKPAKKGAAKKAATRHLREPKRSAPKKSVKKSVKPSVKKKKSAAKRR
;
A
#
# COMPACT_ATOMS: atom_id res chain seq x y z
N MET A 1 -10.97 -13.17 -3.83
CA MET A 1 -10.01 -12.52 -2.93
C MET A 1 -9.94 -11.04 -3.22
N PRO A 2 -9.96 -10.18 -2.19
CA PRO A 2 -9.47 -8.82 -2.24
C PRO A 2 -7.95 -8.77 -2.25
N ASP A 3 -7.39 -7.99 -3.16
CA ASP A 3 -6.04 -7.46 -3.10
C ASP A 3 -6.15 -5.96 -2.85
N VAL A 4 -5.66 -5.50 -1.70
CA VAL A 4 -5.72 -4.08 -1.34
C VAL A 4 -4.48 -3.31 -1.76
N HIS A 5 -3.42 -3.95 -2.24
CA HIS A 5 -2.13 -3.30 -2.39
C HIS A 5 -1.43 -3.71 -3.68
N GLY A 6 -1.61 -2.93 -4.74
CA GLY A 6 -0.79 -3.01 -5.95
C GLY A 6 -0.27 -1.63 -6.31
N HIS A 7 1.05 -1.49 -6.36
CA HIS A 7 1.76 -0.28 -6.77
C HIS A 7 1.87 -0.21 -8.29
N ALA A 8 1.24 0.80 -8.87
CA ALA A 8 1.27 0.92 -10.31
C ALA A 8 2.58 1.48 -10.90
N LYS A 9 3.53 1.96 -10.05
CA LYS A 9 4.74 2.73 -10.42
C LYS A 9 5.94 1.87 -10.80
N GLY A 10 5.85 0.53 -10.80
CA GLY A 10 7.04 -0.28 -11.02
C GLY A 10 7.91 -0.41 -9.76
N GLU A 11 8.97 -1.22 -9.82
CA GLU A 11 10.05 -1.14 -8.84
C GLU A 11 10.69 0.25 -8.88
N HIS A 12 10.92 0.85 -7.71
CA HIS A 12 11.71 2.07 -7.61
C HIS A 12 13.08 1.81 -8.23
N ARG A 13 13.40 2.54 -9.31
CA ARG A 13 14.76 2.62 -9.84
C ARG A 13 15.69 3.32 -8.84
N PRO A 14 17.02 3.24 -9.03
CA PRO A 14 17.96 3.88 -8.15
C PRO A 14 17.63 5.34 -7.84
N TYR A 15 17.83 5.74 -6.59
CA TYR A 15 17.50 7.08 -6.08
C TYR A 15 18.15 8.21 -6.90
N THR A 16 19.23 7.89 -7.63
CA THR A 16 20.01 8.80 -8.45
C THR A 16 19.50 8.99 -9.88
N GLU A 17 18.59 8.14 -10.36
CA GLU A 17 18.32 8.00 -11.81
C GLU A 17 16.95 8.46 -12.30
N GLU A 18 15.94 8.69 -11.45
CA GLU A 18 14.59 8.94 -11.96
C GLU A 18 13.82 10.07 -11.27
N ARG A 19 13.18 10.91 -12.09
CA ARG A 19 11.93 11.58 -11.71
C ARG A 19 10.81 10.57 -11.95
N PRO A 20 9.97 10.24 -10.97
CA PRO A 20 8.91 9.28 -11.20
C PRO A 20 7.99 9.75 -12.31
N ILE A 21 7.68 8.84 -13.22
CA ILE A 21 6.70 9.07 -14.28
C ILE A 21 5.34 9.17 -13.58
N ALA A 22 4.69 10.33 -13.71
CA ALA A 22 3.34 10.52 -13.18
C ALA A 22 2.38 9.46 -13.79
N TYR A 23 1.40 9.03 -13.01
CA TYR A 23 0.42 8.08 -13.54
C TYR A 23 -0.34 8.66 -14.71
N SER A 24 -0.43 7.86 -15.76
CA SER A 24 -1.48 8.05 -16.75
C SER A 24 -2.66 7.17 -16.39
N ALA A 25 -3.86 7.64 -16.74
CA ALA A 25 -5.08 6.83 -16.65
C ALA A 25 -4.90 5.47 -17.36
N ARG A 26 -4.15 5.45 -18.46
CA ARG A 26 -3.75 4.25 -19.20
C ARG A 26 -3.06 3.21 -18.31
N MET A 27 -2.06 3.63 -17.55
CA MET A 27 -1.31 2.71 -16.69
C MET A 27 -2.22 2.10 -15.61
N LEU A 28 -3.01 2.93 -14.92
CA LEU A 28 -3.96 2.46 -13.91
C LEU A 28 -4.99 1.50 -14.52
N PHE A 29 -5.54 1.82 -15.70
CA PHE A 29 -6.52 0.97 -16.37
C PHE A 29 -5.94 -0.42 -16.72
N LEU A 30 -4.67 -0.48 -17.14
CA LEU A 30 -4.03 -1.74 -17.50
C LEU A 30 -3.86 -2.70 -16.31
N TRP A 31 -3.80 -2.21 -15.08
CA TRP A 31 -3.83 -3.07 -13.88
C TRP A 31 -5.13 -3.87 -13.79
N PHE A 32 -6.27 -3.20 -13.96
CA PHE A 32 -7.58 -3.87 -13.97
C PHE A 32 -7.70 -4.84 -15.13
N TYR A 33 -7.18 -4.49 -16.31
CA TYR A 33 -7.11 -5.40 -17.46
C TYR A 33 -6.35 -6.69 -17.13
N HIS A 34 -5.16 -6.59 -16.54
CA HIS A 34 -4.35 -7.75 -16.19
C HIS A 34 -4.99 -8.62 -15.09
N ALA A 35 -5.70 -8.00 -14.13
CA ALA A 35 -6.49 -8.72 -13.15
C ALA A 35 -7.63 -9.51 -13.81
N CYS A 36 -8.39 -8.87 -14.71
CA CYS A 36 -9.48 -9.52 -15.46
C CYS A 36 -8.97 -10.69 -16.30
N ARG A 37 -7.83 -10.52 -17.00
CA ARG A 37 -7.22 -11.57 -17.82
C ARG A 37 -6.84 -12.82 -17.04
N ARG A 38 -6.46 -12.65 -15.77
CA ARG A 38 -6.13 -13.76 -14.86
C ARG A 38 -7.33 -14.28 -14.08
N GLN A 39 -8.48 -13.61 -14.17
CA GLN A 39 -9.67 -13.90 -13.37
C GLN A 39 -9.41 -13.83 -11.86
N SER A 40 -8.37 -13.11 -11.45
CA SER A 40 -7.95 -12.94 -10.06
C SER A 40 -7.08 -11.67 -9.94
N PRO A 41 -7.21 -10.88 -8.87
CA PRO A 41 -8.21 -10.97 -7.79
C PRO A 41 -9.61 -10.48 -8.21
N ARG A 42 -10.66 -10.84 -7.46
CA ARG A 42 -12.07 -10.44 -7.72
C ARG A 42 -12.40 -9.06 -7.13
N PHE A 43 -11.70 -8.66 -6.08
CA PHE A 43 -11.73 -7.30 -5.55
C PHE A 43 -10.30 -6.76 -5.67
N LEU A 44 -10.12 -5.60 -6.29
CA LEU A 44 -8.80 -5.04 -6.52
C LEU A 44 -8.76 -3.57 -6.12
N MET A 45 -7.88 -3.23 -5.19
CA MET A 45 -7.39 -1.87 -5.02
C MET A 45 -6.03 -1.73 -5.68
N VAL A 46 -5.91 -0.79 -6.61
CA VAL A 46 -4.62 -0.28 -7.05
C VAL A 46 -4.30 0.90 -6.15
N ALA A 47 -3.24 0.79 -5.38
CA ALA A 47 -2.83 1.81 -4.43
C ALA A 47 -1.59 2.52 -4.98
N ASP A 48 -1.65 3.83 -5.08
CA ASP A 48 -0.44 4.58 -5.41
C ASP A 48 0.38 4.90 -4.16
N HIS A 49 1.69 4.90 -4.29
CA HIS A 49 2.60 5.34 -3.24
C HIS A 49 2.72 6.87 -3.26
N ALA A 50 2.10 7.51 -2.28
CA ALA A 50 2.13 8.95 -2.05
C ALA A 50 3.23 9.29 -1.03
N ASN A 51 4.35 9.79 -1.54
CA ASN A 51 5.49 10.25 -0.77
C ASN A 51 6.14 11.46 -1.45
N TYR A 52 7.20 12.02 -0.86
CA TYR A 52 7.84 13.24 -1.37
C TYR A 52 8.51 13.06 -2.74
N LEU A 53 8.84 11.82 -3.11
CA LEU A 53 9.48 11.54 -4.38
C LEU A 53 8.46 11.42 -5.49
N THR A 54 7.23 11.03 -5.17
CA THR A 54 6.24 10.65 -6.16
C THR A 54 5.38 11.83 -6.60
N PHE A 55 5.44 12.14 -7.90
CA PHE A 55 4.48 13.06 -8.52
C PHE A 55 3.24 12.30 -8.95
N GLU A 56 2.09 12.80 -8.54
CA GLU A 56 0.79 12.20 -8.82
C GLU A 56 -0.05 13.18 -9.62
N ASP A 57 -0.82 12.63 -10.56
CA ASP A 57 -1.82 13.38 -11.31
C ASP A 57 -3.21 12.95 -10.79
N PRO A 58 -3.82 13.72 -9.86
CA PRO A 58 -5.19 13.48 -9.43
C PRO A 58 -6.18 13.42 -10.61
N GLY A 59 -5.87 14.09 -11.72
CA GLY A 59 -6.63 14.00 -12.97
C GLY A 59 -6.62 12.59 -13.57
N ALA A 60 -5.51 11.86 -13.49
CA ALA A 60 -5.42 10.48 -13.97
C ALA A 60 -6.32 9.53 -13.17
N VAL A 61 -6.42 9.70 -11.85
CA VAL A 61 -7.32 8.91 -10.99
C VAL A 61 -8.78 9.15 -11.36
N ASN A 62 -9.18 10.42 -11.52
CA ASN A 62 -10.54 10.75 -11.92
C ASN A 62 -10.88 10.25 -13.33
N THR A 63 -9.90 10.31 -14.24
CA THR A 63 -10.03 9.81 -15.60
C THR A 63 -10.22 8.29 -15.62
N VAL A 64 -9.42 7.53 -14.87
CA VAL A 64 -9.58 6.07 -14.83
C VAL A 64 -10.89 5.66 -14.14
N ARG A 65 -11.35 6.38 -13.10
CA ARG A 65 -12.68 6.15 -12.50
C ARG A 65 -13.79 6.30 -13.52
N ARG A 66 -13.74 7.35 -14.34
CA ARG A 66 -14.69 7.56 -15.44
C ARG A 66 -14.62 6.43 -16.45
N ALA A 67 -13.42 6.02 -16.88
CA ALA A 67 -13.24 4.91 -17.81
C ALA A 67 -13.80 3.58 -17.28
N LEU A 68 -13.62 3.28 -15.98
CA LEU A 68 -14.15 2.08 -15.35
C LEU A 68 -15.69 2.09 -15.29
N LYS A 69 -16.31 3.25 -15.00
CA LYS A 69 -17.77 3.41 -15.06
C LYS A 69 -18.32 3.18 -16.48
N LEU A 70 -17.65 3.71 -17.51
CA LEU A 70 -18.02 3.47 -18.91
C LEU A 70 -17.88 2.00 -19.29
N ALA A 71 -16.79 1.34 -18.87
CA ALA A 71 -16.58 -0.08 -19.09
C ALA A 71 -17.66 -0.94 -18.40
N GLU A 72 -18.04 -0.60 -17.16
CA GLU A 72 -19.12 -1.27 -16.43
C GLU A 72 -20.48 -1.13 -17.15
N ALA A 73 -20.76 0.04 -17.70
CA ALA A 73 -21.95 0.32 -18.50
C ALA A 73 -21.94 -0.34 -19.90
N GLY A 74 -20.81 -0.92 -20.31
CA GLY A 74 -20.64 -1.54 -21.63
C GLY A 74 -20.27 -0.59 -22.77
N ASP A 75 -19.99 0.68 -22.47
CA ASP A 75 -19.45 1.65 -23.44
C ASP A 75 -17.94 1.42 -23.62
N LEU A 76 -17.61 0.45 -24.47
CA LEU A 76 -16.23 0.01 -24.67
C LEU A 76 -15.38 1.08 -25.36
N LEU A 77 -15.95 1.80 -26.34
CA LEU A 77 -15.24 2.84 -27.06
C LEU A 77 -14.95 4.04 -26.15
N GLY A 78 -15.97 4.53 -25.43
CA GLY A 78 -15.80 5.63 -24.48
C GLY A 78 -14.81 5.29 -23.36
N ALA A 79 -14.85 4.06 -22.85
CA ALA A 79 -13.87 3.59 -21.87
C ALA A 79 -12.44 3.56 -22.44
N ALA A 80 -12.27 3.03 -23.65
CA ALA A 80 -10.98 2.92 -24.32
C ALA A 80 -10.37 4.30 -24.62
N GLU A 81 -11.17 5.23 -25.16
CA GLU A 81 -10.75 6.61 -25.42
C GLU A 81 -10.41 7.35 -24.13
N THR A 82 -11.27 7.25 -23.10
CA THR A 82 -11.05 7.93 -21.82
C THR A 82 -9.77 7.47 -21.14
N ALA A 83 -9.48 6.16 -21.14
CA ALA A 83 -8.27 5.62 -20.53
C ALA A 83 -7.05 5.62 -21.46
N GLY A 84 -7.18 5.94 -22.74
CA GLY A 84 -6.09 5.83 -23.71
C GLY A 84 -5.60 4.39 -23.91
N VAL A 85 -6.52 3.43 -23.95
CA VAL A 85 -6.23 2.00 -24.16
C VAL A 85 -6.92 1.47 -25.42
N ASP A 86 -6.58 0.24 -25.82
CA ASP A 86 -7.26 -0.46 -26.92
C ASP A 86 -8.67 -0.90 -26.50
N ILE A 87 -9.61 -0.95 -27.46
CA ILE A 87 -10.98 -1.40 -27.22
C ILE A 87 -11.05 -2.82 -26.65
N MET A 88 -10.12 -3.70 -27.02
CA MET A 88 -10.04 -5.05 -26.49
C MET A 88 -9.63 -5.08 -25.01
N HIS A 89 -8.83 -4.10 -24.55
CA HIS A 89 -8.54 -3.96 -23.12
C HIS A 89 -9.78 -3.52 -22.36
N ALA A 90 -10.53 -2.54 -22.89
CA ALA A 90 -11.79 -2.09 -22.31
C ALA A 90 -12.83 -3.22 -22.26
N ALA A 91 -12.92 -4.03 -23.33
CA ALA A 91 -13.81 -5.19 -23.40
C ALA A 91 -13.53 -6.21 -22.28
N ALA A 92 -12.26 -6.55 -22.06
CA ALA A 92 -11.86 -7.49 -21.00
C ALA A 92 -12.17 -6.95 -19.60
N VAL A 93 -11.95 -5.65 -19.36
CA VAL A 93 -12.32 -5.01 -18.09
C VAL A 93 -13.84 -4.99 -17.90
N SER A 94 -14.59 -4.60 -18.94
CA SER A 94 -16.06 -4.61 -18.95
C SER A 94 -16.64 -5.99 -18.62
N GLU A 95 -16.08 -7.05 -19.20
CA GLU A 95 -16.49 -8.42 -18.86
C GLU A 95 -16.23 -8.73 -17.38
N GLY A 96 -15.03 -8.42 -16.87
CA GLY A 96 -14.67 -8.63 -15.47
C GLY A 96 -15.61 -7.91 -14.51
N LEU A 97 -15.90 -6.63 -14.76
CA LEU A 97 -16.82 -5.82 -13.95
C LEU A 97 -18.23 -6.39 -13.94
N ARG A 98 -18.77 -6.76 -15.11
CA ARG A 98 -20.11 -7.38 -15.24
C ARG A 98 -20.20 -8.77 -14.60
N ARG A 99 -19.09 -9.50 -14.52
CA ARG A 99 -18.98 -10.77 -13.75
C ARG A 99 -18.81 -10.56 -12.24
N GLY A 100 -18.88 -9.31 -11.78
CA GLY A 100 -18.83 -8.95 -10.38
C GLY A 100 -17.42 -8.76 -9.83
N MET A 101 -16.45 -8.39 -10.68
CA MET A 101 -15.22 -7.77 -10.18
C MET A 101 -15.56 -6.44 -9.52
N ARG A 102 -14.87 -6.11 -8.43
CA ARG A 102 -14.96 -4.81 -7.76
C ARG A 102 -13.60 -4.16 -7.74
N PHE A 103 -13.58 -2.85 -7.92
CA PHE A 103 -12.36 -2.07 -7.94
C PHE A 103 -12.38 -0.97 -6.90
N SER A 104 -11.19 -0.49 -6.58
CA SER A 104 -10.91 0.61 -5.67
C SER A 104 -9.62 1.27 -6.15
N ILE A 105 -9.49 2.59 -6.01
CA ILE A 105 -8.25 3.31 -6.29
C ILE A 105 -7.84 3.99 -4.99
N GLY A 106 -6.77 3.49 -4.40
CA GLY A 106 -6.29 3.93 -3.09
C GLY A 106 -4.98 4.68 -3.17
N ALA A 107 -4.50 5.08 -1.99
CA ALA A 107 -3.12 5.48 -1.78
C ALA A 107 -2.51 4.69 -0.62
N GLU A 108 -1.28 4.27 -0.79
CA GLU A 108 -0.34 4.03 0.28
C GLU A 108 0.42 5.33 0.55
N VAL A 109 0.22 5.91 1.72
CA VAL A 109 0.75 7.24 2.03
C VAL A 109 1.87 7.11 3.05
N ASP A 110 3.07 7.51 2.65
CA ASP A 110 4.15 7.75 3.61
C ASP A 110 3.92 9.05 4.34
N ASN A 111 4.38 9.10 5.58
CA ASN A 111 4.37 10.34 6.32
C ASN A 111 5.78 10.89 6.51
N ASP A 112 6.46 11.14 5.38
CA ASP A 112 7.66 11.98 5.31
C ASP A 112 7.27 13.41 5.75
N PRO A 113 7.79 13.90 6.89
CA PRO A 113 7.48 15.25 7.38
C PRO A 113 7.76 16.37 6.37
N ARG A 114 8.72 16.17 5.46
CA ARG A 114 9.13 17.15 4.44
C ARG A 114 8.09 17.32 3.35
N ALA A 115 7.23 16.33 3.14
CA ALA A 115 6.19 16.35 2.11
C ALA A 115 4.78 16.34 2.68
N ARG A 116 4.60 16.55 3.99
CA ARG A 116 3.27 16.50 4.62
C ARG A 116 2.23 17.41 3.95
N PRO A 117 2.53 18.69 3.63
CA PRO A 117 1.55 19.53 2.94
C PRO A 117 1.22 18.98 1.55
N ASP A 118 2.23 18.57 0.78
CA ASP A 118 2.04 18.13 -0.60
C ASP A 118 1.37 16.77 -0.69
N ALA A 119 1.79 15.80 0.11
CA ALA A 119 1.19 14.46 0.17
C ALA A 119 -0.27 14.53 0.63
N GLN A 120 -0.60 15.36 1.62
CA GLN A 120 -2.00 15.52 2.03
C GLN A 120 -2.83 16.24 0.96
N ASN A 121 -2.29 17.29 0.33
CA ASN A 121 -2.97 17.96 -0.80
C ASN A 121 -3.25 16.99 -1.95
N ILE A 122 -2.31 16.11 -2.26
CA ILE A 122 -2.46 15.07 -3.27
C ILE A 122 -3.54 14.06 -2.87
N VAL A 123 -3.51 13.55 -1.63
CA VAL A 123 -4.54 12.64 -1.11
C VAL A 123 -5.92 13.29 -1.14
N ASP A 124 -6.03 14.55 -0.74
CA ASP A 124 -7.27 15.31 -0.74
C ASP A 124 -7.80 15.53 -2.16
N ALA A 125 -6.91 15.82 -3.12
CA ALA A 125 -7.27 15.97 -4.52
C ALA A 125 -7.66 14.64 -5.19
N MET A 126 -6.98 13.55 -4.84
CA MET A 126 -7.24 12.21 -5.37
C MET A 126 -8.55 11.62 -4.82
N ARG A 127 -8.89 11.94 -3.57
CA ARG A 127 -10.02 11.34 -2.83
C ARG A 127 -9.98 9.81 -2.90
N PRO A 128 -8.94 9.14 -2.37
CA PRO A 128 -8.80 7.69 -2.52
C PRO A 128 -9.97 6.93 -1.91
N ASP A 129 -10.27 5.79 -2.50
CA ASP A 129 -11.25 4.84 -1.98
C ASP A 129 -10.76 4.13 -0.70
N GLY A 130 -9.44 4.08 -0.49
CA GLY A 130 -8.79 3.58 0.72
C GLY A 130 -7.39 4.16 0.90
N ILE A 131 -7.03 4.40 2.16
CA ILE A 131 -5.70 4.87 2.57
C ILE A 131 -4.99 3.76 3.35
N ILE A 132 -3.89 3.27 2.78
CA ILE A 132 -2.90 2.45 3.47
C ILE A 132 -1.87 3.40 4.08
N ARG A 133 -1.55 3.23 5.36
CA ARG A 133 -0.53 4.03 6.05
C ARG A 133 0.67 3.14 6.35
N SER A 134 1.82 3.50 5.79
CA SER A 134 3.07 2.77 5.92
C SER A 134 4.19 3.70 6.41
N VAL A 135 5.28 3.10 6.89
CA VAL A 135 6.51 3.80 7.25
C VAL A 135 7.65 3.20 6.44
N HIS A 136 8.15 3.94 5.46
CA HIS A 136 9.36 3.54 4.72
C HIS A 136 10.60 4.34 5.15
N PHE A 137 10.41 5.43 5.89
CA PHE A 137 11.49 6.34 6.27
C PHE A 137 11.56 6.52 7.79
N VAL A 138 12.76 6.36 8.35
CA VAL A 138 13.06 6.71 9.75
C VAL A 138 14.18 7.74 9.82
N ALA A 139 14.05 8.70 10.72
CA ALA A 139 15.10 9.70 10.95
C ALA A 139 16.28 9.08 11.73
N ILE A 140 17.49 9.18 11.19
CA ILE A 140 18.73 8.71 11.82
C ILE A 140 19.82 9.77 11.74
N THR A 141 20.88 9.58 12.53
CA THR A 141 22.16 10.29 12.32
C THR A 141 22.98 9.52 11.29
N HIS A 142 22.94 9.97 10.03
CA HIS A 142 23.73 9.37 8.96
C HIS A 142 25.20 9.78 9.08
N PRO A 143 26.18 8.86 8.91
CA PRO A 143 27.60 9.14 9.10
C PRO A 143 28.11 10.31 8.24
N GLU A 144 27.61 10.43 7.01
CA GLU A 144 28.02 11.50 6.08
C GLU A 144 27.01 12.65 5.93
N LYS A 145 25.73 12.43 6.24
CA LYS A 145 24.65 13.40 5.97
C LYS A 145 24.19 14.14 7.23
N GLY A 146 24.66 13.71 8.41
CA GLY A 146 24.36 14.36 9.68
C GLY A 146 23.07 13.85 10.33
N ALA A 147 22.60 14.62 11.32
CA ALA A 147 21.37 14.34 12.05
C ALA A 147 20.12 14.47 11.17
N ASP A 148 19.03 13.81 11.60
CA ASP A 148 17.70 13.88 10.99
C ASP A 148 17.64 13.48 9.51
N TRP A 149 18.59 12.68 9.05
CA TRP A 149 18.54 12.13 7.70
C TRP A 149 17.47 11.05 7.62
N LEU A 150 16.52 11.19 6.69
CA LEU A 150 15.44 10.24 6.50
C LEU A 150 15.94 9.03 5.71
N TRP A 151 16.12 7.92 6.42
CA TRP A 151 16.64 6.68 5.87
C TRP A 151 15.52 5.80 5.31
N PRO A 152 15.52 5.49 3.99
CA PRO A 152 14.66 4.47 3.39
C PRO A 152 15.16 3.08 3.80
N PHE A 153 14.77 2.64 5.00
CA PHE A 153 15.41 1.49 5.65
C PHE A 153 15.11 0.14 4.99
N ASP A 154 14.06 0.07 4.17
CA ASP A 154 13.59 -1.10 3.44
C ASP A 154 14.14 -1.17 2.00
N ASN A 155 14.80 -0.10 1.53
CA ASN A 155 15.46 -0.05 0.23
C ASN A 155 16.83 -0.75 0.24
N GLU A 156 17.05 -1.66 -0.72
CA GLU A 156 18.27 -2.46 -0.85
C GLU A 156 19.54 -1.61 -1.07
N GLU A 157 19.43 -0.45 -1.71
CA GLU A 157 20.54 0.49 -1.93
C GLU A 157 21.15 1.01 -0.63
N PHE A 158 20.34 1.09 0.42
CA PHE A 158 20.72 1.61 1.73
C PHE A 158 20.84 0.49 2.77
N SER A 159 20.93 -0.75 2.33
CA SER A 159 21.02 -1.93 3.20
C SER A 159 22.25 -1.93 4.10
N SER A 160 23.35 -1.28 3.69
CA SER A 160 24.58 -1.14 4.48
C SER A 160 24.38 -0.35 5.76
N LEU A 161 23.43 0.59 5.82
CA LEU A 161 23.15 1.39 7.02
C LEU A 161 22.59 0.55 8.16
N HIS A 162 22.08 -0.65 7.88
CA HIS A 162 21.73 -1.62 8.92
C HIS A 162 22.95 -2.02 9.75
N GLU A 163 24.18 -1.97 9.24
CA GLU A 163 25.38 -2.26 10.04
C GLU A 163 25.61 -1.21 11.15
N ILE A 164 25.10 0.00 10.95
CA ILE A 164 25.29 1.15 11.84
C ILE A 164 24.09 1.34 12.76
N VAL A 165 22.87 1.08 12.27
CA VAL A 165 21.64 1.22 13.04
C VAL A 165 21.22 -0.15 13.61
N PRO A 166 21.24 -0.33 14.94
CA PRO A 166 20.81 -1.58 15.57
C PRO A 166 19.34 -1.90 15.27
N ALA A 167 19.02 -3.19 15.15
CA ALA A 167 17.64 -3.64 14.87
C ALA A 167 16.63 -3.09 15.87
N ASP A 168 16.93 -3.15 17.17
CA ASP A 168 16.03 -2.64 18.21
C ASP A 168 15.76 -1.14 18.05
N LYS A 169 16.75 -0.37 17.59
CA LYS A 169 16.59 1.07 17.35
C LYS A 169 15.73 1.36 16.14
N LEU A 170 15.94 0.64 15.04
CA LEU A 170 15.10 0.75 13.85
C LEU A 170 13.63 0.46 14.19
N TRP A 171 13.37 -0.65 14.88
CA TRP A 171 12.02 -1.02 15.31
C TRP A 171 11.39 0.00 16.26
N GLU A 172 12.15 0.58 17.20
CA GLU A 172 11.65 1.64 18.07
C GLU A 172 11.21 2.88 17.27
N LEU A 173 12.04 3.33 16.33
CA LEU A 173 11.77 4.51 15.50
C LEU A 173 10.57 4.28 14.58
N ASP A 174 10.54 3.13 13.92
CA ASP A 174 9.45 2.72 13.02
C ASP A 174 8.10 2.67 13.77
N ILE A 175 8.03 1.96 14.90
CA ILE A 175 6.79 1.82 15.66
C ILE A 175 6.35 3.13 16.30
N ALA A 176 7.29 3.95 16.80
CA ALA A 176 6.96 5.28 17.30
C ALA A 176 6.32 6.14 16.20
N LYS A 177 6.89 6.10 15.00
CA LYS A 177 6.38 6.84 13.84
C LYS A 177 5.02 6.33 13.38
N LEU A 178 4.89 5.02 13.21
CA LEU A 178 3.66 4.38 12.77
C LEU A 178 2.51 4.72 13.71
N LEU A 179 2.71 4.56 15.02
CA LEU A 179 1.66 4.86 16.00
C LEU A 179 1.28 6.35 16.01
N ASP A 180 2.24 7.26 15.87
CA ASP A 180 1.94 8.70 15.76
C ASP A 180 1.03 9.00 14.55
N ASP A 181 1.33 8.37 13.42
CA ASP A 181 0.58 8.54 12.17
C ASP A 181 -0.81 7.93 12.26
N LEU A 182 -0.90 6.73 12.86
CA LEU A 182 -2.15 6.05 13.12
C LEU A 182 -3.01 6.76 14.17
N GLU A 183 -2.53 7.77 14.90
CA GLU A 183 -3.37 8.58 15.78
C GLU A 183 -3.82 9.87 15.10
N LYS A 184 -2.92 10.50 14.35
CA LYS A 184 -3.11 11.88 13.88
C LYS A 184 -3.68 11.97 12.47
N LEU A 185 -3.49 10.95 11.64
CA LEU A 185 -3.78 11.04 10.21
C LEU A 185 -4.96 10.18 9.78
N PRO A 186 -5.64 10.51 8.67
CA PRO A 186 -6.61 9.64 8.03
C PRO A 186 -5.97 8.32 7.61
N THR A 187 -6.54 7.19 8.01
CA THR A 187 -6.05 5.86 7.69
C THR A 187 -7.23 4.91 7.62
N ASN A 188 -7.20 3.95 6.68
CA ASN A 188 -8.14 2.82 6.67
C ASN A 188 -7.41 1.51 6.98
N VAL A 189 -6.21 1.33 6.43
CA VAL A 189 -5.42 0.11 6.55
C VAL A 189 -4.01 0.44 7.06
N VAL A 190 -3.54 -0.30 8.05
CA VAL A 190 -2.13 -0.29 8.48
C VAL A 190 -1.34 -1.12 7.47
N GLY A 191 -0.42 -0.49 6.74
CA GLY A 191 0.44 -1.16 5.75
C GLY A 191 1.49 -2.05 6.42
N HIS A 192 1.99 -3.02 5.65
CA HIS A 192 3.03 -4.02 5.96
C HIS A 192 3.88 -3.81 7.23
N PHE A 193 3.26 -4.04 8.39
CA PHE A 193 3.83 -3.80 9.74
C PHE A 193 5.23 -4.40 9.98
N TYR A 194 5.59 -5.46 9.24
CA TYR A 194 6.88 -6.12 9.37
C TYR A 194 7.97 -5.59 8.41
N ALA A 195 7.79 -4.42 7.77
CA ALA A 195 8.80 -3.82 6.89
C ALA A 195 10.21 -3.72 7.51
N PRO A 196 10.39 -3.37 8.80
CA PRO A 196 11.72 -3.35 9.41
C PRO A 196 12.46 -4.70 9.41
N ALA A 197 11.72 -5.81 9.26
CA ALA A 197 12.28 -7.16 9.19
C ALA A 197 12.68 -7.62 7.77
N THR A 198 12.52 -6.80 6.72
CA THR A 198 12.84 -7.16 5.32
C THR A 198 14.24 -7.76 5.17
N PHE A 199 15.23 -7.24 5.90
CA PHE A 199 16.61 -7.74 5.88
C PHE A 199 16.91 -8.83 6.92
N GLY A 200 15.88 -9.45 7.52
CA GLY A 200 15.99 -10.52 8.51
C GLY A 200 16.31 -10.03 9.92
N ARG A 201 16.11 -8.74 10.21
CA ARG A 201 16.43 -8.09 11.48
C ARG A 201 15.18 -7.91 12.33
N TRP A 202 15.04 -8.78 13.32
CA TRP A 202 13.88 -8.84 14.21
C TRP A 202 14.29 -8.45 15.63
N PRO A 203 13.41 -7.78 16.39
CA PRO A 203 13.65 -7.54 17.80
C PRO A 203 13.41 -8.84 18.58
N ALA A 204 13.65 -8.81 19.89
CA ALA A 204 13.27 -9.91 20.76
C ALA A 204 11.76 -10.21 20.66
N GLN A 205 11.37 -11.49 20.70
CA GLN A 205 9.99 -11.94 20.49
C GLN A 205 8.96 -11.22 21.39
N LYS A 206 9.29 -11.07 22.68
CA LYS A 206 8.43 -10.34 23.64
C LYS A 206 8.20 -8.89 23.22
N LYS A 207 9.23 -8.23 22.67
CA LYS A 207 9.15 -6.84 22.22
C LYS A 207 8.34 -6.71 20.93
N LEU A 208 8.52 -7.65 20.00
CA LEU A 208 7.70 -7.73 18.79
C LEU A 208 6.21 -7.85 19.14
N GLU A 209 5.88 -8.72 20.09
CA GLU A 209 4.50 -8.91 20.54
C GLU A 209 3.92 -7.65 21.19
N GLU A 210 4.70 -6.93 21.99
CA GLU A 210 4.31 -5.63 22.55
C GLU A 210 3.99 -4.61 21.45
N TYR A 211 4.81 -4.54 20.39
CA TYR A 211 4.55 -3.65 19.26
C TYR A 211 3.29 -4.03 18.48
N GLU A 212 3.08 -5.32 18.22
CA GLU A 212 1.85 -5.83 17.60
C GLU A 212 0.61 -5.45 18.41
N ASP A 213 0.67 -5.64 19.74
CA ASP A 213 -0.46 -5.36 20.62
C ASP A 213 -0.79 -3.87 20.63
N ARG A 214 0.22 -2.99 20.72
CA ARG A 214 0.03 -1.53 20.65
C ARG A 214 -0.61 -1.08 19.34
N MET A 215 -0.13 -1.61 18.21
CA MET A 215 -0.69 -1.28 16.90
C MET A 215 -2.13 -1.77 16.77
N LEU A 216 -2.42 -3.00 17.21
CA LEU A 216 -3.76 -3.56 17.16
C LEU A 216 -4.75 -2.83 18.08
N ASP A 217 -4.31 -2.32 19.23
CA ASP A 217 -5.16 -1.54 20.13
C ASP A 217 -5.55 -0.19 19.49
N VAL A 218 -4.64 0.47 18.77
CA VAL A 218 -4.96 1.65 17.97
C VAL A 218 -5.91 1.28 16.82
N ALA A 219 -5.61 0.20 16.09
CA ALA A 219 -6.44 -0.25 14.98
C ALA A 219 -7.87 -0.58 15.42
N HIS A 220 -8.04 -1.28 16.56
CA HIS A 220 -9.34 -1.57 17.14
C HIS A 220 -10.11 -0.30 17.48
N ARG A 221 -9.50 0.61 18.26
CA ARG A 221 -10.14 1.86 18.69
C ARG A 221 -10.55 2.76 17.53
N ARG A 222 -9.74 2.81 16.46
CA ARG A 222 -10.00 3.65 15.28
C ARG A 222 -10.79 2.93 14.17
N GLY A 223 -11.16 1.67 14.36
CA GLY A 223 -11.87 0.90 13.34
C GLY A 223 -11.04 0.65 12.06
N LEU A 224 -9.73 0.52 12.20
CA LEU A 224 -8.80 0.25 11.11
C LEU A 224 -8.71 -1.25 10.81
N ALA A 225 -8.15 -1.57 9.66
CA ALA A 225 -7.69 -2.90 9.33
C ALA A 225 -6.17 -2.99 9.34
N VAL A 226 -5.65 -4.22 9.43
CA VAL A 226 -4.23 -4.52 9.29
C VAL A 226 -3.97 -5.29 8.01
N GLU A 227 -2.93 -4.89 7.28
CA GLU A 227 -2.50 -5.59 6.08
C GLU A 227 -1.67 -6.84 6.42
N ILE A 228 -2.04 -7.96 5.80
CA ILE A 228 -1.16 -9.12 5.61
C ILE A 228 -0.57 -9.02 4.21
N ASN A 229 0.67 -8.57 4.15
CA ASN A 229 1.38 -8.29 2.90
C ASN A 229 2.08 -9.56 2.38
N THR A 230 1.97 -9.85 1.07
CA THR A 230 2.56 -11.05 0.48
C THR A 230 3.84 -10.83 -0.30
N ARG A 231 4.31 -9.58 -0.43
CA ARG A 231 5.54 -9.24 -1.16
C ARG A 231 6.74 -10.05 -0.71
N PHE A 232 6.91 -10.18 0.60
CA PHE A 232 7.99 -10.96 1.18
C PHE A 232 7.98 -12.45 0.75
N LEU A 233 6.82 -12.99 0.38
CA LEU A 233 6.67 -14.41 0.08
C LEU A 233 7.09 -14.78 -1.35
N TYR A 234 6.91 -13.87 -2.31
CA TYR A 234 7.27 -14.11 -3.72
C TYR A 234 8.58 -13.43 -4.14
N ARG A 235 9.21 -12.66 -3.25
CA ARG A 235 10.59 -12.18 -3.41
C ARG A 235 11.61 -13.27 -3.05
N ASN A 236 12.86 -13.07 -3.51
CA ASN A 236 13.95 -14.01 -3.29
C ASN A 236 14.55 -13.85 -1.87
N HIS A 237 13.83 -14.33 -0.85
CA HIS A 237 14.35 -14.43 0.51
C HIS A 237 14.72 -15.87 0.89
N PRO A 238 15.70 -16.08 1.78
CA PRO A 238 16.01 -17.40 2.35
C PRO A 238 14.80 -18.04 3.03
N GLU A 239 14.68 -19.36 2.96
CA GLU A 239 13.55 -20.13 3.52
C GLU A 239 13.34 -19.85 5.01
N GLU A 240 14.41 -19.77 5.80
CA GLU A 240 14.34 -19.46 7.24
C GLU A 240 13.71 -18.09 7.51
N ARG A 241 13.99 -17.09 6.66
CA ARG A 241 13.35 -15.77 6.81
C ARG A 241 11.87 -15.83 6.44
N ARG A 242 11.52 -16.56 5.38
CA ARG A 242 10.11 -16.76 4.99
C ARG A 242 9.33 -17.47 6.09
N LYS A 243 9.90 -18.52 6.68
CA LYS A 243 9.30 -19.24 7.80
C LYS A 243 9.02 -18.32 8.98
N LYS A 244 10.01 -17.52 9.40
CA LYS A 244 9.83 -16.55 10.49
C LYS A 244 8.77 -15.49 10.17
N TYR A 245 8.74 -15.01 8.93
CA TYR A 245 7.72 -14.05 8.46
C TYR A 245 6.30 -14.65 8.51
N LEU A 246 6.15 -15.91 8.09
CA LEU A 246 4.87 -16.64 8.15
C LEU A 246 4.42 -16.88 9.59
N GLU A 247 5.33 -17.27 10.49
CA GLU A 247 5.04 -17.44 11.92
C GLU A 247 4.58 -16.14 12.58
N ALA A 248 5.22 -15.02 12.23
CA ALA A 248 4.83 -13.69 12.71
C ALA A 248 3.43 -13.30 12.21
N ASN A 249 3.18 -13.39 10.90
CA ASN A 249 1.86 -13.07 10.33
C ASN A 249 0.75 -13.99 10.86
N ALA A 250 1.02 -15.29 11.07
CA ALA A 250 0.04 -16.20 11.66
C ALA A 250 -0.36 -15.78 13.08
N ARG A 251 0.61 -15.31 13.88
CA ARG A 251 0.35 -14.73 15.20
C ARG A 251 -0.45 -13.43 15.09
N LEU A 252 -0.09 -12.54 14.18
CA LEU A 252 -0.80 -11.28 13.96
C LEU A 252 -2.26 -11.49 13.57
N ILE A 253 -2.53 -12.40 12.63
CA ILE A 253 -3.90 -12.76 12.21
C ILE A 253 -4.73 -13.22 13.42
N ARG A 254 -4.18 -14.10 14.27
CA ARG A 254 -4.89 -14.56 15.49
C ARG A 254 -5.15 -13.41 16.46
N LYS A 255 -4.17 -12.53 16.69
CA LYS A 255 -4.30 -11.37 17.57
C LYS A 255 -5.33 -10.35 17.04
N ALA A 256 -5.32 -10.09 15.74
CA ALA A 256 -6.27 -9.19 15.07
C ALA A 256 -7.70 -9.72 15.19
N LYS A 257 -7.90 -11.01 14.87
CA LYS A 257 -9.20 -11.69 15.03
C LYS A 257 -9.71 -11.59 16.47
N ALA A 258 -8.87 -11.87 17.46
CA ALA A 258 -9.25 -11.83 18.88
C ALA A 258 -9.71 -10.43 19.35
N ARG A 259 -9.24 -9.37 18.69
CA ARG A 259 -9.63 -7.97 18.96
C ARG A 259 -10.71 -7.45 18.01
N GLY A 260 -11.23 -8.27 17.08
CA GLY A 260 -12.17 -7.82 16.05
C GLY A 260 -11.59 -6.78 15.07
N VAL A 261 -10.26 -6.72 14.95
CA VAL A 261 -9.57 -5.85 13.98
C VAL A 261 -9.70 -6.46 12.58
N GLY A 262 -10.06 -5.64 11.59
CA GLY A 262 -10.22 -6.09 10.21
C GLY A 262 -8.90 -6.57 9.62
N ILE A 263 -8.95 -7.57 8.74
CA ILE A 263 -7.77 -8.08 8.03
C ILE A 263 -7.89 -7.74 6.55
N ALA A 264 -6.91 -7.02 6.02
CA ALA A 264 -6.73 -6.79 4.59
C ALA A 264 -5.60 -7.67 4.06
N ILE A 265 -5.62 -8.04 2.78
CA ILE A 265 -4.50 -8.73 2.12
C ILE A 265 -4.00 -7.85 0.99
N GLY A 266 -2.71 -7.56 0.98
CA GLY A 266 -2.05 -6.80 -0.07
C GLY A 266 -0.96 -7.62 -0.73
N SER A 267 -0.89 -7.63 -2.05
CA SER A 267 0.25 -8.24 -2.74
C SER A 267 1.50 -7.38 -2.66
N ASP A 268 1.31 -6.06 -2.58
CA ASP A 268 2.35 -5.06 -2.79
C ASP A 268 3.11 -5.37 -4.10
N ALA A 269 2.30 -5.67 -5.11
CA ALA A 269 2.75 -5.91 -6.45
C ALA A 269 3.26 -4.60 -7.03
N HIS A 270 4.48 -4.58 -7.54
CA HIS A 270 5.01 -3.43 -8.29
C HIS A 270 4.91 -3.63 -9.79
N SER A 271 4.31 -4.72 -10.23
CA SER A 271 3.98 -4.92 -11.63
C SER A 271 2.71 -5.76 -11.74
N PRO A 272 1.94 -5.65 -12.84
CA PRO A 272 0.71 -6.40 -12.95
C PRO A 272 0.92 -7.90 -12.76
N LYS A 273 2.02 -8.49 -13.25
CA LYS A 273 2.33 -9.93 -13.10
C LYS A 273 2.43 -10.39 -11.64
N ASP A 274 2.74 -9.50 -10.70
CA ASP A 274 2.96 -9.85 -9.29
C ASP A 274 1.68 -9.77 -8.45
N GLN A 275 0.64 -9.17 -9.01
CA GLN A 275 -0.64 -8.98 -8.33
C GLN A 275 -1.28 -10.30 -7.91
N GLY A 276 -1.72 -10.35 -6.65
CA GLY A 276 -2.30 -11.56 -6.04
C GLY A 276 -1.29 -12.70 -5.80
N ASN A 277 0.01 -12.50 -6.00
CA ASN A 277 1.00 -13.54 -5.73
C ASN A 277 1.01 -13.97 -4.26
N ALA A 278 1.23 -15.27 -4.04
CA ALA A 278 1.25 -15.90 -2.71
C ALA A 278 -0.04 -15.74 -1.88
N PHE A 279 -1.18 -15.41 -2.51
CA PHE A 279 -2.48 -15.35 -1.82
C PHE A 279 -2.95 -16.72 -1.34
N ASP A 280 -2.59 -17.80 -2.04
CA ASP A 280 -2.82 -19.18 -1.63
C ASP A 280 -2.22 -19.48 -0.25
N VAL A 281 -1.01 -18.97 0.02
CA VAL A 281 -0.35 -19.11 1.32
C VAL A 281 -1.13 -18.39 2.42
N VAL A 282 -1.56 -17.14 2.17
CA VAL A 282 -2.32 -16.37 3.15
C VAL A 282 -3.72 -16.94 3.39
N ILE A 283 -4.37 -17.47 2.35
CA ILE A 283 -5.67 -18.18 2.50
C ILE A 283 -5.52 -19.33 3.47
N LYS A 284 -4.46 -20.15 3.34
CA LYS A 284 -4.19 -21.22 4.28
C LYS A 284 -4.01 -20.70 5.72
N MET A 285 -3.30 -19.59 5.90
CA MET A 285 -3.11 -18.98 7.22
C MET A 285 -4.43 -18.48 7.83
N LEU A 286 -5.32 -17.93 7.01
CA LEU A 286 -6.65 -17.49 7.43
C LEU A 286 -7.53 -18.68 7.81
N ASP A 287 -7.46 -19.77 7.04
CA ASP A 287 -8.13 -21.04 7.34
C ASP A 287 -7.68 -21.63 8.68
N ASP A 288 -6.36 -21.70 8.89
CA ASP A 288 -5.76 -22.18 10.14
C ASP A 288 -6.16 -21.29 11.34
N ALA A 289 -6.43 -19.99 11.11
CA ALA A 289 -6.92 -19.06 12.12
C ALA A 289 -8.46 -18.98 12.22
N HIS A 290 -9.18 -19.77 11.42
CA HIS A 290 -10.64 -19.74 11.28
C HIS A 290 -11.18 -18.33 10.98
N VAL A 291 -10.54 -17.59 10.07
CA VAL A 291 -10.99 -16.30 9.56
C VAL A 291 -11.68 -16.52 8.22
N ASN A 292 -12.94 -16.08 8.10
CA ASN A 292 -13.73 -16.22 6.87
C ASN A 292 -14.12 -14.87 6.26
N GLU A 293 -13.63 -13.76 6.79
CA GLU A 293 -13.89 -12.41 6.30
C GLU A 293 -12.59 -11.64 6.13
N LEU A 294 -12.55 -10.84 5.07
CA LEU A 294 -11.53 -9.84 4.84
C LEU A 294 -12.18 -8.48 4.73
N VAL A 295 -11.40 -7.42 4.87
CA VAL A 295 -11.84 -6.07 4.58
C VAL A 295 -11.34 -5.62 3.22
N PHE A 296 -12.14 -4.79 2.56
CA PHE A 296 -11.81 -4.16 1.29
C PHE A 296 -12.28 -2.70 1.32
N PRO A 297 -11.40 -1.72 1.06
CA PRO A 297 -11.79 -0.31 1.03
C PRO A 297 -12.60 0.02 -0.22
N VAL A 298 -13.72 0.71 -0.04
CA VAL A 298 -14.61 1.18 -1.11
C VAL A 298 -15.12 2.56 -0.73
N ALA A 299 -14.88 3.59 -1.56
CA ALA A 299 -15.39 4.94 -1.33
C ALA A 299 -15.11 5.47 0.10
N GLY A 300 -13.90 5.25 0.61
CA GLY A 300 -13.44 5.74 1.91
C GLY A 300 -13.88 4.91 3.12
N ARG A 301 -14.63 3.81 2.92
CA ARG A 301 -15.08 2.91 4.00
C ARG A 301 -14.53 1.49 3.83
N LEU A 302 -14.39 0.77 4.94
CA LEU A 302 -14.01 -0.64 4.94
C LEU A 302 -15.26 -1.52 4.79
N ALA A 303 -15.41 -2.18 3.65
CA ALA A 303 -16.41 -3.22 3.43
C ALA A 303 -15.88 -4.59 3.86
N ARG A 304 -16.72 -5.40 4.52
CA ARG A 304 -16.38 -6.79 4.85
C ARG A 304 -16.77 -7.70 3.69
N VAL A 305 -15.85 -8.58 3.31
CA VAL A 305 -15.96 -9.53 2.20
C VAL A 305 -15.80 -10.94 2.74
N ALA A 306 -16.87 -11.74 2.68
CA ALA A 306 -16.81 -13.14 3.04
C ALA A 306 -15.97 -13.92 2.01
N LEU A 307 -15.03 -14.74 2.49
CA LEU A 307 -14.20 -15.62 1.67
C LEU A 307 -14.99 -16.81 1.14
N ARG A 308 -15.88 -17.34 1.97
CA ARG A 308 -16.81 -18.41 1.64
C ARG A 308 -18.20 -18.01 2.09
N ALA A 309 -19.18 -18.20 1.21
CA ALA A 309 -20.58 -18.05 1.58
C ALA A 309 -20.97 -19.25 2.46
N THR A 310 -20.98 -19.07 3.79
CA THR A 310 -21.60 -20.06 4.67
C THR A 310 -23.12 -19.95 4.55
N ARG A 311 -23.83 -20.98 5.01
CA ARG A 311 -25.29 -20.95 5.08
C ARG A 311 -25.80 -19.71 5.82
N GLU A 312 -25.16 -19.34 6.93
CA GLU A 312 -25.53 -18.14 7.70
C GLU A 312 -25.34 -16.86 6.88
N HIS A 313 -24.28 -16.76 6.06
CA HIS A 313 -24.08 -15.59 5.19
C HIS A 313 -25.20 -15.48 4.16
N LEU A 314 -25.58 -16.59 3.55
CA LEU A 314 -26.66 -16.63 2.55
C LEU A 314 -28.02 -16.31 3.18
N GLU A 315 -28.28 -16.82 4.39
CA GLU A 315 -29.50 -16.53 5.15
C GLU A 315 -29.56 -15.06 5.59
N ALA A 316 -28.46 -14.50 6.12
CA ALA A 316 -28.36 -13.09 6.49
C ALA A 316 -28.54 -12.17 5.26
N GLN A 317 -27.94 -12.52 4.12
CA GLN A 317 -28.15 -11.80 2.88
C GLN A 317 -29.61 -11.88 2.40
N ALA A 318 -30.22 -13.07 2.44
CA ALA A 318 -31.63 -13.25 2.09
C ALA A 318 -32.56 -12.46 3.03
N GLN A 319 -32.24 -12.39 4.32
CA GLN A 319 -32.99 -11.62 5.30
C GLN A 319 -32.85 -10.11 5.07
N ALA A 320 -31.64 -9.63 4.74
CA ALA A 320 -31.42 -8.24 4.37
C ALA A 320 -32.21 -7.83 3.11
N HIS A 321 -32.32 -8.73 2.12
CA HIS A 321 -33.16 -8.50 0.94
C HIS A 321 -34.68 -8.54 1.21
N ARG A 322 -35.11 -9.28 2.25
CA ARG A 322 -36.52 -9.34 2.66
C ARG A 322 -36.96 -8.11 3.44
N GLN A 323 -36.03 -7.39 4.08
CA GLN A 323 -36.36 -6.12 4.71
C GLN A 323 -36.60 -5.08 3.61
N PRO A 324 -37.80 -4.48 3.53
CA PRO A 324 -38.04 -3.43 2.56
C PRO A 324 -37.03 -2.32 2.81
N SER A 325 -36.26 -1.97 1.78
CA SER A 325 -35.35 -0.82 1.85
C SER A 325 -36.18 0.38 2.27
N VAL A 326 -35.83 0.99 3.40
CA VAL A 326 -36.51 2.20 3.88
C VAL A 326 -36.50 3.19 2.72
N PRO A 327 -37.66 3.67 2.25
CA PRO A 327 -37.74 4.65 1.18
C PRO A 327 -36.83 5.84 1.54
N GLY A 328 -35.79 6.06 0.74
CA GLY A 328 -34.76 7.09 0.99
C GLY A 328 -33.33 6.58 1.25
N SER A 329 -33.10 5.30 1.53
CA SER A 329 -31.73 4.77 1.63
C SER A 329 -31.27 4.17 0.29
N SER A 330 -30.55 4.94 -0.53
CA SER A 330 -30.00 4.46 -1.80
C SER A 330 -28.95 3.36 -1.55
N ILE A 331 -29.31 2.10 -1.82
CA ILE A 331 -28.44 0.93 -1.72
C ILE A 331 -27.62 0.68 -2.99
N THR A 332 -27.74 1.53 -4.01
CA THR A 332 -26.65 1.72 -4.96
C THR A 332 -25.66 2.65 -4.28
N GLY A 333 -24.44 2.19 -4.00
CA GLY A 333 -23.40 2.97 -3.30
C GLY A 333 -22.88 4.21 -4.05
N PHE A 334 -23.74 4.86 -4.82
CA PHE A 334 -23.59 6.21 -5.31
C PHE A 334 -24.76 7.02 -4.77
N SER A 335 -24.47 8.10 -4.05
CA SER A 335 -25.50 9.08 -3.73
C SER A 335 -26.07 9.65 -5.04
N ARG A 336 -27.34 10.08 -5.03
CA ARG A 336 -27.96 10.72 -6.22
C ARG A 336 -27.15 11.94 -6.71
N ALA A 337 -26.44 12.61 -5.80
CA ALA A 337 -25.48 13.67 -6.08
C ALA A 337 -24.23 13.19 -6.87
N GLU A 338 -23.77 11.96 -6.67
CA GLU A 338 -22.62 11.39 -7.41
C GLU A 338 -23.00 10.93 -8.84
N LEU A 339 -24.29 10.86 -9.15
CA LEU A 339 -24.82 10.56 -10.48
C LEU A 339 -25.16 11.82 -11.30
N GLY A 340 -25.00 13.03 -10.74
CA GLY A 340 -25.29 14.28 -11.44
C GLY A 340 -26.77 14.46 -11.83
N LEU A 341 -27.69 13.76 -11.15
CA LEU A 341 -29.12 13.90 -11.36
C LEU A 341 -29.65 15.08 -10.54
N PRO A 342 -30.54 15.92 -11.09
CA PRO A 342 -31.11 17.05 -10.36
C PRO A 342 -31.85 16.56 -9.11
N GLU A 343 -31.66 17.29 -8.01
CA GLU A 343 -32.44 17.10 -6.80
C GLU A 343 -33.90 17.39 -7.14
N GLU A 344 -34.76 16.39 -6.98
CA GLU A 344 -36.19 16.64 -7.00
C GLU A 344 -36.52 17.44 -5.75
N ILE A 345 -36.91 18.70 -5.95
CA ILE A 345 -37.52 19.53 -4.93
C ILE A 345 -38.82 18.80 -4.55
N GLU A 346 -38.79 18.06 -3.44
CA GLU A 346 -39.99 17.49 -2.86
C GLU A 346 -40.99 18.62 -2.62
N ALA A 347 -42.04 18.64 -3.44
CA ALA A 347 -43.14 19.56 -3.29
C ALA A 347 -43.75 19.34 -1.91
N ALA A 348 -43.65 20.39 -1.08
CA ALA A 348 -44.21 20.45 0.25
C ALA A 348 -45.71 20.13 0.21
N THR A 349 -46.05 18.88 0.54
CA THR A 349 -47.43 18.49 0.81
C THR A 349 -47.77 18.99 2.21
N THR A 350 -48.65 19.98 2.21
CA THR A 350 -49.29 20.60 3.36
C THR A 350 -49.90 19.57 4.30
N ARG A 351 -49.28 19.36 5.47
CA ARG A 351 -49.96 18.77 6.63
C ARG A 351 -50.35 19.87 7.61
N SER A 352 -51.62 20.23 7.55
CA SER A 352 -52.36 20.98 8.57
C SER A 352 -52.59 20.10 9.80
N GLY A 353 -52.26 20.60 11.00
CA GLY A 353 -52.73 19.98 12.24
C GLY A 353 -52.10 20.54 13.52
N GLY A 354 -52.86 21.39 14.22
CA GLY A 354 -52.93 21.39 15.69
C GLY A 354 -51.84 22.12 16.49
N ARG A 355 -51.97 23.45 16.60
CA ARG A 355 -51.33 24.26 17.66
C ARG A 355 -52.17 24.18 18.93
N THR A 356 -51.58 23.78 20.06
CA THR A 356 -52.10 24.10 21.40
C THR A 356 -51.11 25.01 22.12
N ALA A 357 -51.62 26.15 22.56
CA ALA A 357 -50.92 27.17 23.32
C ALA A 357 -50.67 26.72 24.76
N ARG A 358 -49.57 27.21 25.36
CA ARG A 358 -49.56 27.49 26.80
C ARG A 358 -48.63 28.65 27.14
N GLU A 359 -49.26 29.67 27.71
CA GLU A 359 -48.68 30.83 28.37
C GLU A 359 -47.98 30.42 29.68
N THR A 360 -46.88 31.09 30.02
CA THR A 360 -46.64 31.70 31.34
C THR A 360 -45.43 32.61 31.24
N GLY A 361 -45.61 33.90 31.56
CA GLY A 361 -44.55 34.92 31.62
C GLY A 361 -43.75 34.93 32.94
N PRO A 362 -43.32 36.11 33.44
CA PRO A 362 -41.96 36.59 33.21
C PRO A 362 -41.19 36.93 34.50
N LYS A 363 -39.85 37.02 34.44
CA LYS A 363 -39.03 37.72 35.45
C LYS A 363 -38.02 38.68 34.81
N LYS A 364 -38.23 39.96 35.14
CA LYS A 364 -37.34 41.15 35.09
C LYS A 364 -35.95 40.82 35.70
N ARG A 365 -34.81 41.42 35.32
CA ARG A 365 -34.33 42.83 35.36
C ARG A 365 -32.79 42.81 35.06
N PRO A 366 -32.03 43.92 35.04
CA PRO A 366 -32.15 45.23 34.39
C PRO A 366 -31.01 45.52 33.37
N ALA A 367 -31.12 46.69 32.73
CA ALA A 367 -30.20 47.29 31.76
C ALA A 367 -29.05 48.11 32.39
N ASP A 368 -27.93 48.20 31.67
CA ASP A 368 -27.10 49.40 31.39
C ASP A 368 -25.91 48.93 30.50
N SER A 369 -25.28 49.66 29.57
CA SER A 369 -25.38 51.04 29.11
C SER A 369 -24.75 51.14 27.70
N THR A 370 -25.29 52.08 26.90
CA THR A 370 -24.65 52.90 25.85
C THR A 370 -23.27 52.50 25.25
N ARG A 371 -23.23 52.22 23.94
CA ARG A 371 -22.13 52.72 23.08
C ARG A 371 -22.55 52.91 21.62
N THR A 372 -22.38 54.15 21.18
CA THR A 372 -22.65 54.72 19.85
C THR A 372 -21.53 54.45 18.84
N SER A 373 -21.97 54.31 17.58
CA SER A 373 -21.36 54.75 16.30
C SER A 373 -19.91 54.37 15.93
N LYS A 374 -19.76 53.66 14.80
CA LYS A 374 -19.32 54.23 13.48
C LYS A 374 -18.97 53.09 12.51
N ARG A 375 -19.64 53.13 11.36
CA ARG A 375 -19.40 52.33 10.17
C ARG A 375 -18.33 53.02 9.31
N PRO A 376 -17.26 52.35 8.84
CA PRO A 376 -16.46 52.87 7.76
C PRO A 376 -16.88 52.29 6.40
N ALA A 377 -16.65 53.12 5.40
CA ALA A 377 -17.14 53.06 4.05
C ALA A 377 -16.31 52.16 3.13
N ALA A 378 -16.90 51.91 1.96
CA ALA A 378 -16.40 51.15 0.83
C ALA A 378 -15.07 51.68 0.27
N SER A 379 -14.23 50.75 -0.20
CA SER A 379 -13.06 51.03 -1.02
C SER A 379 -13.42 51.13 -2.51
N PRO A 380 -12.77 52.02 -3.28
CA PRO A 380 -13.13 52.29 -4.66
C PRO A 380 -12.48 51.32 -5.67
N ALA A 381 -13.21 51.13 -6.76
CA ALA A 381 -12.84 50.36 -7.94
C ALA A 381 -11.69 51.00 -8.74
N ALA A 382 -10.82 50.16 -9.30
CA ALA A 382 -9.81 50.54 -10.28
C ALA A 382 -10.38 50.49 -11.72
N PRO A 383 -9.93 51.38 -12.63
CA PRO A 383 -10.52 51.52 -13.95
C PRO A 383 -9.98 50.49 -14.96
N SER A 384 -10.90 49.85 -15.68
CA SER A 384 -10.64 49.06 -16.88
C SER A 384 -10.50 49.97 -18.10
N THR A 385 -9.37 49.89 -18.81
CA THR A 385 -9.22 50.51 -20.13
C THR A 385 -9.34 49.46 -21.24
N SER A 386 -10.30 49.76 -22.11
CA SER A 386 -10.62 49.17 -23.40
C SER A 386 -9.46 49.25 -24.41
N ARG A 387 -9.33 48.24 -25.28
CA ARG A 387 -9.49 48.41 -26.74
C ARG A 387 -9.50 47.07 -27.49
N ARG A 388 -10.65 46.81 -28.13
CA ARG A 388 -10.81 45.91 -29.28
C ARG A 388 -10.17 46.55 -30.52
N SER A 389 -9.53 45.74 -31.34
CA SER A 389 -9.49 45.91 -32.79
C SER A 389 -9.77 44.55 -33.43
N ALA A 390 -10.83 44.49 -34.23
CA ALA A 390 -11.08 43.41 -35.16
C ALA A 390 -10.60 43.90 -36.52
N GLU A 391 -9.84 43.08 -37.25
CA GLU A 391 -9.82 43.15 -38.71
C GLU A 391 -9.38 41.82 -39.33
N SER A 392 -10.12 41.48 -40.36
CA SER A 392 -10.18 40.27 -41.15
C SER A 392 -9.12 40.22 -42.26
N SER A 393 -8.72 39.02 -42.66
CA SER A 393 -8.64 38.56 -44.07
C SER A 393 -7.90 37.20 -44.11
N THR A 394 -8.58 36.09 -44.41
CA THR A 394 -8.73 35.50 -45.76
C THR A 394 -7.47 35.51 -46.63
N SER A 395 -6.86 34.35 -46.82
CA SER A 395 -6.55 33.84 -48.17
C SER A 395 -6.09 32.38 -48.10
N ALA A 396 -6.43 31.67 -49.16
CA ALA A 396 -6.46 30.23 -49.25
C ALA A 396 -5.19 29.65 -49.89
N SER A 397 -4.97 28.36 -49.63
CA SER A 397 -4.53 27.32 -50.56
C SER A 397 -3.42 27.62 -51.59
N LYS A 398 -2.32 26.86 -51.54
CA LYS A 398 -1.94 25.95 -52.64
C LYS A 398 -0.78 25.01 -52.26
N ALA A 399 -0.94 23.77 -52.68
CA ALA A 399 0.04 22.69 -52.65
C ALA A 399 1.13 22.86 -53.73
N LYS A 400 2.36 22.37 -53.47
CA LYS A 400 2.99 21.22 -54.16
C LYS A 400 4.49 21.09 -53.86
N ALA A 401 4.86 19.86 -53.51
CA ALA A 401 5.94 19.03 -54.07
C ALA A 401 7.43 19.47 -54.08
N SER A 402 8.21 18.61 -53.41
CA SER A 402 9.52 18.07 -53.80
C SER A 402 10.74 19.00 -53.79
N ARG A 403 11.74 18.65 -52.98
CA ARG A 403 12.96 17.96 -53.43
C ARG A 403 13.91 17.65 -52.27
N THR A 404 14.50 16.48 -52.41
CA THR A 404 15.63 15.89 -51.69
C THR A 404 16.90 16.74 -51.77
N SER A 405 17.64 16.83 -50.67
CA SER A 405 19.10 17.05 -50.73
C SER A 405 19.82 16.36 -49.56
N LYS A 406 20.92 15.70 -49.94
CA LYS A 406 21.90 14.97 -49.13
C LYS A 406 22.62 15.88 -48.12
N PRO A 407 23.14 15.32 -47.01
CA PRO A 407 24.11 16.00 -46.17
C PRO A 407 25.53 15.93 -46.76
N ALA A 408 26.21 17.08 -46.73
CA ALA A 408 27.61 17.23 -47.10
C ALA A 408 28.54 16.89 -45.92
N ALA A 409 29.70 16.35 -46.28
CA ALA A 409 30.78 15.92 -45.41
C ALA A 409 31.47 17.11 -44.68
N VAL A 410 31.95 16.85 -43.47
CA VAL A 410 32.89 17.71 -42.73
C VAL A 410 34.17 16.90 -42.47
N PRO A 411 35.37 17.48 -42.66
CA PRO A 411 36.62 16.72 -42.74
C PRO A 411 37.33 16.53 -41.40
N ASP A 412 38.08 15.43 -41.34
CA ASP A 412 39.14 15.11 -40.39
C ASP A 412 40.22 16.19 -40.30
N LYS A 413 40.68 16.49 -39.07
CA LYS A 413 42.09 16.82 -38.79
C LYS A 413 42.45 16.81 -37.29
N LYS A 414 43.35 15.88 -36.96
CA LYS A 414 44.58 16.03 -36.14
C LYS A 414 44.49 16.26 -34.63
N LYS A 415 44.80 15.16 -33.92
CA LYS A 415 45.83 15.00 -32.86
C LYS A 415 46.35 16.29 -32.19
N LYS A 416 46.03 16.47 -30.91
CA LYS A 416 46.92 17.11 -29.93
C LYS A 416 46.97 16.27 -28.65
N LYS A 417 48.19 15.81 -28.34
CA LYS A 417 48.59 15.12 -27.11
C LYS A 417 48.56 16.11 -25.95
N THR A 418 47.93 15.77 -24.84
CA THR A 418 48.09 16.45 -23.56
C THR A 418 48.96 15.59 -22.63
N PRO A 419 49.91 16.20 -21.88
CA PRO A 419 50.90 15.47 -21.09
C PRO A 419 50.41 15.12 -19.68
N LYS A 420 50.85 13.94 -19.22
CA LYS A 420 50.87 13.46 -17.84
C LYS A 420 51.67 14.40 -16.93
N PRO A 421 51.21 14.71 -15.70
CA PRO A 421 52.11 15.14 -14.63
C PRO A 421 52.66 13.94 -13.84
N PRO A 422 53.88 14.06 -13.27
CA PRO A 422 54.67 12.94 -12.76
C PRO A 422 54.37 12.56 -11.31
N ALA A 423 54.74 11.33 -10.97
CA ALA A 423 54.68 10.78 -9.62
C ALA A 423 56.04 10.84 -8.91
N LYS A 424 55.97 11.15 -7.60
CA LYS A 424 56.88 10.81 -6.48
C LYS A 424 58.26 11.51 -6.39
N ARG A 425 58.53 12.09 -5.21
CA ARG A 425 59.48 11.55 -4.19
C ARG A 425 59.48 12.37 -2.87
N PRO A 426 60.13 11.90 -1.78
CA PRO A 426 59.58 11.91 -0.42
C PRO A 426 60.13 13.03 0.47
N VAL A 427 59.43 13.34 1.55
CA VAL A 427 59.96 14.15 2.65
C VAL A 427 59.95 13.30 3.93
N ALA A 428 61.14 13.19 4.53
CA ALA A 428 61.39 12.64 5.85
C ALA A 428 61.37 13.74 6.92
N SER A 429 61.35 13.32 8.18
CA SER A 429 61.38 14.10 9.45
C SER A 429 59.98 14.55 9.94
N ALA A 430 59.61 14.51 11.23
CA ALA A 430 60.37 14.29 12.45
C ALA A 430 59.46 13.69 13.55
N ARG A 431 60.10 12.99 14.49
CA ARG A 431 59.57 12.56 15.80
C ARG A 431 59.13 13.76 16.65
N LYS A 432 58.04 13.61 17.41
CA LYS A 432 57.82 14.01 18.84
C LYS A 432 56.33 13.84 19.17
N SER A 433 55.96 12.78 19.91
CA SER A 433 55.77 12.74 21.37
C SER A 433 54.29 12.82 21.75
N SER A 434 53.71 11.67 22.06
CA SER A 434 52.37 11.50 22.64
C SER A 434 52.37 11.87 24.14
N PRO A 435 51.31 12.51 24.67
CA PRO A 435 51.05 12.54 26.10
C PRO A 435 50.19 11.33 26.57
N PRO A 436 50.31 10.94 27.85
CA PRO A 436 49.97 9.60 28.34
C PRO A 436 48.51 9.41 28.74
N ARG A 437 48.04 8.16 28.60
CA ARG A 437 46.79 7.61 29.15
C ARG A 437 46.80 7.65 30.70
N PRO A 438 45.67 8.01 31.35
CA PRO A 438 45.49 7.75 32.77
C PRO A 438 45.04 6.29 33.06
N PRO A 439 45.30 5.78 34.27
CA PRO A 439 45.41 4.34 34.55
C PRO A 439 44.09 3.61 34.82
N LEU A 440 44.10 2.33 34.45
CA LEU A 440 43.11 1.30 34.71
C LEU A 440 42.80 1.15 36.21
N ARG A 441 41.54 1.38 36.58
CA ARG A 441 40.98 1.05 37.89
C ARG A 441 40.75 -0.46 38.00
N LYS A 442 41.45 -1.09 38.94
CA LYS A 442 41.28 -2.48 39.39
C LYS A 442 39.85 -2.71 39.90
N LYS A 443 39.09 -3.62 39.29
CA LYS A 443 37.87 -4.20 39.88
C LYS A 443 38.25 -5.35 40.80
N LYS A 444 37.96 -5.19 42.10
CA LYS A 444 38.01 -6.26 43.10
C LYS A 444 36.85 -7.24 42.86
N THR A 445 37.19 -8.52 42.90
CA THR A 445 36.33 -9.69 43.08
C THR A 445 35.84 -9.78 44.52
N GLN A 446 34.55 -10.11 44.72
CA GLN A 446 33.95 -10.77 45.89
C GLN A 446 32.55 -11.25 45.45
N ALA A 447 32.35 -12.53 45.20
CA ALA A 447 32.05 -13.62 46.14
C ALA A 447 30.55 -13.72 46.54
N LYS A 448 29.87 -14.64 45.86
CA LYS A 448 28.84 -15.61 46.29
C LYS A 448 28.04 -15.31 47.58
N LYS A 449 26.72 -15.21 47.43
CA LYS A 449 25.74 -15.70 48.43
C LYS A 449 24.62 -16.49 47.73
N ALA A 450 24.38 -17.68 48.27
CA ALA A 450 23.39 -18.67 47.84
C ALA A 450 21.95 -18.25 48.19
N PRO A 451 20.93 -18.90 47.58
CA PRO A 451 19.66 -19.10 48.25
C PRO A 451 19.42 -20.57 48.60
N ALA A 452 18.81 -20.73 49.77
CA ALA A 452 18.58 -21.96 50.49
C ALA A 452 17.55 -22.88 49.82
N ARG A 453 17.81 -24.19 49.90
CA ARG A 453 16.84 -25.28 49.80
C ARG A 453 15.73 -25.12 50.86
N LYS A 454 14.46 -25.22 50.47
CA LYS A 454 13.40 -25.78 51.33
C LYS A 454 12.33 -26.54 50.54
N LYS A 455 12.21 -27.81 50.94
CA LYS A 455 11.00 -28.63 51.14
C LYS A 455 10.19 -29.13 49.94
N THR A 456 10.48 -30.39 49.65
CA THR A 456 9.61 -31.47 49.17
C THR A 456 8.24 -31.52 49.85
N VAL A 457 7.19 -31.68 49.05
CA VAL A 457 5.88 -32.21 49.48
C VAL A 457 5.48 -33.33 48.51
N LYS A 458 5.07 -34.46 49.11
CA LYS A 458 4.59 -35.71 48.50
C LYS A 458 3.35 -35.49 47.60
N PRO A 459 3.01 -36.47 46.76
CA PRO A 459 1.82 -37.24 47.14
C PRO A 459 1.96 -38.77 47.00
N ALA A 460 1.19 -39.44 47.86
CA ALA A 460 0.96 -40.88 47.94
C ALA A 460 0.10 -41.36 46.75
N LYS A 461 0.53 -42.43 46.05
CA LYS A 461 0.01 -43.81 46.09
C LYS A 461 -1.52 -44.01 45.87
N LYS A 462 -1.78 -44.72 44.76
CA LYS A 462 -2.54 -46.00 44.60
C LYS A 462 -4.03 -45.97 44.23
N GLY A 463 -4.30 -46.79 43.19
CA GLY A 463 -5.57 -47.40 42.77
C GLY A 463 -5.54 -47.56 41.24
N ALA A 464 -5.02 -48.64 40.61
CA ALA A 464 -5.50 -50.03 40.55
C ALA A 464 -7.03 -50.11 40.28
N ALA A 465 -7.59 -50.87 39.33
CA ALA A 465 -7.12 -51.84 38.34
C ALA A 465 -8.31 -52.25 37.42
N LYS A 466 -7.99 -53.08 36.41
CA LYS A 466 -8.83 -54.02 35.60
C LYS A 466 -8.91 -53.61 34.11
N LYS A 467 -8.16 -54.27 33.21
CA LYS A 467 -8.38 -55.61 32.58
C LYS A 467 -9.78 -55.67 31.96
N ALA A 468 -9.96 -55.85 30.66
CA ALA A 468 -9.67 -57.02 29.80
C ALA A 468 -10.28 -56.66 28.41
N ALA A 469 -10.05 -57.29 27.26
CA ALA A 469 -9.09 -58.25 26.72
C ALA A 469 -9.30 -58.26 25.19
N THR A 470 -8.25 -58.63 24.46
CA THR A 470 -8.24 -59.43 23.21
C THR A 470 -9.14 -59.04 22.02
N ARG A 471 -8.51 -58.81 20.84
CA ARG A 471 -8.47 -59.84 19.78
C ARG A 471 -7.46 -59.53 18.67
N HIS A 472 -6.67 -60.55 18.34
CA HIS A 472 -5.86 -60.70 17.15
C HIS A 472 -6.63 -60.45 15.84
N LEU A 473 -5.94 -59.99 14.78
CA LEU A 473 -5.67 -60.81 13.57
C LEU A 473 -4.91 -60.03 12.48
N ARG A 474 -3.75 -60.60 12.12
CA ARG A 474 -3.16 -60.79 10.78
C ARG A 474 -2.90 -59.61 9.82
N GLU A 475 -1.61 -59.44 9.52
CA GLU A 475 -1.07 -59.02 8.22
C GLU A 475 -1.57 -59.93 7.07
N PRO A 476 -1.50 -59.42 5.82
CA PRO A 476 -0.46 -59.98 4.96
C PRO A 476 0.29 -58.96 4.09
N LYS A 477 1.59 -59.24 3.91
CA LYS A 477 2.48 -58.73 2.86
C LYS A 477 1.95 -59.08 1.45
N ARG A 478 2.11 -58.15 0.50
CA ARG A 478 2.36 -58.40 -0.95
C ARG A 478 2.78 -57.07 -1.61
N SER A 479 4.06 -56.90 -1.91
CA SER A 479 4.73 -57.17 -3.20
C SER A 479 4.63 -56.02 -4.22
N ALA A 480 5.78 -55.39 -4.46
CA ALA A 480 6.02 -54.37 -5.47
C ALA A 480 5.85 -54.89 -6.91
N PRO A 481 5.81 -53.96 -7.89
CA PRO A 481 6.51 -54.17 -9.14
C PRO A 481 7.50 -53.04 -9.47
N LYS A 482 8.71 -53.46 -9.86
CA LYS A 482 9.70 -52.70 -10.63
C LYS A 482 9.26 -52.60 -12.10
N LYS A 483 9.57 -51.47 -12.76
CA LYS A 483 9.92 -51.22 -14.18
C LYS A 483 9.54 -49.76 -14.49
N SER A 484 10.23 -48.96 -15.29
CA SER A 484 11.45 -49.09 -16.08
C SER A 484 11.84 -47.69 -16.53
N VAL A 485 13.14 -47.42 -16.53
CA VAL A 485 13.78 -46.21 -17.07
C VAL A 485 13.55 -46.14 -18.59
N LYS A 486 13.04 -45.01 -19.09
CA LYS A 486 13.24 -44.60 -20.50
C LYS A 486 13.70 -43.14 -20.55
N LYS A 487 14.95 -42.99 -21.00
CA LYS A 487 15.59 -41.75 -21.45
C LYS A 487 14.77 -41.14 -22.60
N SER A 488 14.48 -39.85 -22.53
CA SER A 488 14.09 -39.05 -23.69
C SER A 488 15.09 -37.90 -23.89
N VAL A 489 15.46 -37.76 -25.16
CA VAL A 489 16.62 -37.07 -25.71
C VAL A 489 16.36 -35.56 -25.82
N LYS A 490 17.40 -34.75 -25.55
CA LYS A 490 17.48 -33.31 -25.87
C LYS A 490 17.53 -33.10 -27.39
N PRO A 491 16.80 -32.14 -27.97
CA PRO A 491 17.16 -31.59 -29.27
C PRO A 491 18.09 -30.38 -29.09
N SER A 492 19.30 -30.52 -29.63
CA SER A 492 20.25 -29.45 -29.87
C SER A 492 19.79 -28.55 -31.01
N VAL A 493 19.53 -27.27 -30.74
CA VAL A 493 19.32 -26.26 -31.80
C VAL A 493 20.68 -25.81 -32.33
N LYS A 494 21.02 -26.26 -33.55
CA LYS A 494 22.19 -25.82 -34.32
C LYS A 494 21.93 -24.44 -34.94
N LYS A 495 22.87 -23.53 -34.68
CA LYS A 495 23.13 -22.30 -35.46
C LYS A 495 23.26 -22.64 -36.95
N LYS A 496 22.48 -21.98 -37.81
CA LYS A 496 22.84 -21.78 -39.23
C LYS A 496 23.19 -20.31 -39.44
N LYS A 497 24.46 -20.08 -39.78
CA LYS A 497 24.94 -18.91 -40.52
C LYS A 497 24.48 -19.07 -41.97
N SER A 498 23.92 -18.03 -42.57
CA SER A 498 23.92 -17.87 -44.03
C SER A 498 24.27 -16.43 -44.35
N ALA A 499 25.52 -16.24 -44.79
CA ALA A 499 25.90 -15.12 -45.62
C ALA A 499 25.67 -15.54 -47.08
N ALA A 500 24.97 -14.72 -47.84
CA ALA A 500 25.07 -14.72 -49.30
C ALA A 500 24.94 -13.28 -49.79
N LYS A 501 25.92 -12.92 -50.60
CA LYS A 501 26.20 -11.63 -51.21
C LYS A 501 25.77 -11.73 -52.68
N ARG A 502 25.38 -10.59 -53.28
CA ARG A 502 25.22 -10.32 -54.72
C ARG A 502 23.97 -10.88 -55.41
N ARG A 503 23.10 -9.99 -55.87
CA ARG A 503 23.27 -9.32 -57.18
C ARG A 503 22.70 -7.91 -57.12
#